data_AF-A0A179DCR9-F1
#
_entry.id   AF-A0A179DCR9-F1
#
_cell.length_a   1.000
_cell.length_b   1.000
_cell.length_c   1.000
_cell.angle_alpha   90.00
_cell.angle_beta   90.00
_cell.angle_gamma   90.00
#
_symmetry.space_group_name_H-M   'P 1'
#
loop_
_entity.id
_entity.type
_entity.pdbx_description
1 polymer ?
#
loop_
_entity_poly.entity_id
_entity_poly.type
_entity_poly.pdbx_seq_one_letter_code
_entity_poly.pdbx_strand_id
1 'polypeptide(L)'
;MIAAVIILTACNNDSKDDSTSNDSTSVSMDEDNAMTDMDKPVVKPGKYKNLSTGEDIEITRDETTGIAVDSKTQLPVEFYYDPITMDTLYQNGMKVNNMLVSLGDGKYKLDDMKIKIDGDEIKIKTDTSKIKIDNDTYKSKSGDEKTKVTDDKMKIKDETGKVKITEDGTKIKPKS
;
A
#
# COMPACT_ATOMS: atom_id res chain seq x y z
N MET A 1 57.47 17.43 42.96
CA MET A 1 56.79 17.92 41.74
C MET A 1 55.42 17.27 41.67
N ILE A 2 54.41 18.14 41.57
CA ILE A 2 53.06 17.96 41.02
C ILE A 2 52.20 16.83 41.60
N ALA A 3 51.38 17.23 42.58
CA ALA A 3 50.12 16.59 42.93
C ALA A 3 49.08 16.95 41.86
N ALA A 4 48.36 15.95 41.34
CA ALA A 4 47.23 16.14 40.43
C ALA A 4 45.93 15.80 41.17
N VAL A 5 45.09 16.83 41.34
CA VAL A 5 43.74 16.75 41.90
C VAL A 5 42.76 16.59 40.75
N ILE A 6 41.93 15.55 40.77
CA ILE A 6 40.82 15.37 39.83
C ILE A 6 39.53 15.57 40.62
N ILE A 7 38.82 16.66 40.32
CA ILE A 7 37.52 16.98 40.92
C ILE A 7 36.44 16.35 40.02
N LEU A 8 35.60 15.50 40.62
CA LEU A 8 34.38 15.00 39.99
C LEU A 8 33.24 15.98 40.30
N THR A 9 32.61 16.52 39.27
CA THR A 9 31.39 17.32 39.42
C THR A 9 30.21 16.51 38.90
N ALA A 10 29.33 16.11 39.83
CA ALA A 10 28.02 15.54 39.55
C ALA A 10 26.99 16.68 39.46
N CYS A 11 26.19 16.70 38.40
CA CYS A 11 25.02 17.56 38.31
C CYS A 11 23.78 16.68 38.28
N ASN A 12 22.94 16.77 39.32
CA ASN A 12 21.50 16.56 39.20
C ASN A 12 20.80 17.16 40.41
N ASN A 13 19.90 18.13 40.22
CA ASN A 13 18.46 17.92 40.31
C ASN A 13 17.67 19.23 40.20
N ASP A 14 16.54 19.12 39.51
CA ASP A 14 15.42 20.04 39.27
C ASP A 14 15.04 21.08 40.34
N SER A 15 14.56 22.25 39.90
CA SER A 15 13.12 22.58 39.93
C SER A 15 12.76 23.86 39.16
N LYS A 16 11.73 23.69 38.32
CA LYS A 16 10.85 24.62 37.58
C LYS A 16 10.64 26.00 38.23
N ASP A 17 10.59 27.07 37.43
CA ASP A 17 9.34 27.53 36.79
C ASP A 17 9.62 28.67 35.79
N ASP A 18 8.63 28.86 34.92
CA ASP A 18 8.24 30.06 34.20
C ASP A 18 8.45 30.15 32.67
N SER A 19 7.28 30.26 32.04
CA SER A 19 6.95 31.12 30.91
C SER A 19 7.43 30.78 29.50
N THR A 20 6.42 30.37 28.73
CA THR A 20 6.13 30.84 27.37
C THR A 20 7.23 30.58 26.34
N SER A 21 7.27 29.36 25.83
CA SER A 21 7.89 29.10 24.53
C SER A 21 6.83 28.63 23.56
N ASN A 22 6.71 29.41 22.50
CA ASN A 22 6.02 29.08 21.27
C ASN A 22 6.69 27.81 20.70
N ASP A 23 6.20 26.64 21.09
CA ASP A 23 6.71 25.36 20.61
C ASP A 23 6.23 25.15 19.17
N SER A 24 6.91 25.87 18.26
CA SER A 24 7.03 25.43 16.89
C SER A 24 7.82 24.14 16.95
N THR A 25 7.10 23.03 17.06
CA THR A 25 7.64 21.70 16.76
C THR A 25 8.08 21.76 15.31
N SER A 26 9.34 22.16 15.11
CA SER A 26 10.10 21.85 13.92
C SER A 26 10.15 20.33 13.89
N VAL A 27 9.21 19.75 13.16
CA VAL A 27 9.33 18.40 12.64
C VAL A 27 10.56 18.41 11.75
N SER A 28 11.71 18.12 12.37
CA SER A 28 12.90 17.64 11.69
C SER A 28 12.49 16.34 11.02
N MET A 29 11.94 16.44 9.81
CA MET A 29 11.74 15.30 8.95
C MET A 29 13.12 14.92 8.46
N ASP A 30 13.72 13.93 9.12
CA ASP A 30 14.86 13.19 8.58
C ASP A 30 14.57 12.81 7.12
N GLU A 31 15.51 13.16 6.25
CA GLU A 31 15.48 13.07 4.78
C GLU A 31 15.52 11.65 4.22
N ASP A 32 14.85 10.69 4.85
CA ASP A 32 14.77 9.29 4.38
C ASP A 32 13.34 8.75 4.41
N ASN A 33 12.33 9.62 4.30
CA ASN A 33 10.99 9.18 3.96
C ASN A 33 10.91 8.94 2.45
N ALA A 34 11.65 7.91 1.99
CA ALA A 34 11.40 7.27 0.71
C ALA A 34 9.92 6.90 0.69
N MET A 35 9.13 7.70 -0.04
CA MET A 35 7.75 7.35 -0.36
C MET A 35 7.82 5.93 -0.92
N THR A 36 7.21 4.99 -0.21
CA THR A 36 7.05 3.65 -0.74
C THR A 36 6.19 3.80 -1.99
N ASP A 37 6.81 3.63 -3.15
CA ASP A 37 6.11 3.44 -4.42
C ASP A 37 5.06 2.36 -4.17
N MET A 38 3.80 2.79 -4.01
CA MET A 38 2.68 1.88 -3.85
C MET A 38 2.36 1.34 -5.23
N ASP A 39 3.16 0.36 -5.64
CA ASP A 39 3.17 -0.19 -6.98
C ASP A 39 1.78 -0.72 -7.36
N LYS A 40 1.39 -0.39 -8.59
CA LYS A 40 0.27 -1.03 -9.29
C LYS A 40 0.44 -2.56 -9.20
N PRO A 41 -0.64 -3.37 -9.20
CA PRO A 41 -0.49 -4.81 -9.27
C PRO A 41 0.34 -5.19 -10.50
N VAL A 42 1.42 -5.95 -10.29
CA VAL A 42 2.32 -6.41 -11.34
C VAL A 42 2.41 -7.93 -11.28
N VAL A 43 2.29 -8.56 -12.44
CA VAL A 43 2.55 -9.99 -12.62
C VAL A 43 4.03 -10.28 -12.38
N LYS A 44 4.31 -11.11 -11.37
CA LYS A 44 5.65 -11.61 -11.09
C LYS A 44 5.87 -12.95 -11.80
N PRO A 45 6.98 -13.13 -12.52
CA PRO A 45 7.28 -14.42 -13.13
C PRO A 45 7.66 -15.45 -12.08
N GLY A 46 7.34 -16.72 -12.32
CA GLY A 46 7.63 -17.79 -11.36
C GLY A 46 6.74 -19.01 -11.52
N LYS A 47 6.81 -19.91 -10.52
CA LYS A 47 6.02 -21.15 -10.49
C LYS A 47 4.75 -20.95 -9.67
N TYR A 48 3.63 -21.33 -10.25
CA TYR A 48 2.30 -21.15 -9.70
C TYR A 48 1.44 -22.37 -10.00
N LYS A 49 0.24 -22.40 -9.42
CA LYS A 49 -0.78 -23.39 -9.74
C LYS A 49 -1.95 -22.73 -10.46
N ASN A 50 -2.32 -23.23 -11.63
CA ASN A 50 -3.49 -22.77 -12.35
C ASN A 50 -4.74 -23.19 -11.60
N LEU A 51 -5.64 -22.27 -11.26
CA LEU A 51 -6.84 -22.61 -10.51
C LEU A 51 -7.93 -23.26 -11.37
N SER A 52 -7.93 -23.01 -12.68
CA SER A 52 -8.89 -23.61 -13.61
C SER A 52 -8.57 -25.07 -13.93
N THR A 53 -7.28 -25.43 -14.05
CA THR A 53 -6.86 -26.81 -14.38
C THR A 53 -6.32 -27.59 -13.17
N GLY A 54 -5.88 -26.89 -12.13
CA GLY A 54 -5.20 -27.49 -10.98
C GLY A 54 -3.75 -27.91 -11.26
N GLU A 55 -3.19 -27.55 -12.42
CA GLU A 55 -1.83 -27.93 -12.83
C GLU A 55 -0.79 -26.92 -12.35
N ASP A 56 0.44 -27.39 -12.15
CA ASP A 56 1.59 -26.53 -11.91
C ASP A 56 2.04 -25.89 -13.23
N ILE A 57 2.12 -24.57 -13.24
CA ILE A 57 2.44 -23.74 -14.39
C ILE A 57 3.57 -22.77 -14.05
N GLU A 58 4.25 -22.28 -15.08
CA GLU A 58 5.26 -21.24 -14.95
C GLU A 58 4.73 -19.98 -15.64
N ILE A 59 4.46 -18.94 -14.85
CA ILE A 59 3.88 -17.69 -15.32
C ILE A 59 4.98 -16.74 -15.78
N THR A 60 4.70 -16.06 -16.89
CA THR A 60 5.41 -14.86 -17.34
C THR A 60 4.41 -13.74 -17.60
N ARG A 61 4.87 -12.50 -17.61
CA ARG A 61 4.05 -11.34 -17.98
C ARG A 61 4.11 -11.15 -19.50
N ASP A 62 2.95 -11.08 -20.14
CA ASP A 62 2.85 -10.65 -21.53
C ASP A 62 3.18 -9.14 -21.63
N GLU A 63 4.11 -8.75 -22.49
CA GLU A 63 4.59 -7.37 -22.56
C GLU A 63 3.58 -6.42 -23.20
N THR A 64 2.66 -6.94 -24.03
CA THR A 64 1.69 -6.13 -24.77
C THR A 64 0.49 -5.77 -23.90
N THR A 65 -0.01 -6.75 -23.16
CA THR A 65 -1.25 -6.65 -22.36
C THR A 65 -0.99 -6.53 -20.87
N GLY A 66 0.21 -6.92 -20.42
CA GLY A 66 0.58 -6.91 -19.01
C GLY A 66 0.01 -8.07 -18.19
N ILE A 67 -0.69 -9.02 -18.80
CA ILE A 67 -1.36 -10.13 -18.11
C ILE A 67 -0.43 -11.35 -17.91
N ALA A 68 -0.82 -12.21 -16.99
CA ALA A 68 -0.18 -13.48 -16.70
C ALA A 68 -0.49 -14.49 -17.81
N VAL A 69 0.56 -15.04 -18.41
CA VAL A 69 0.48 -16.11 -19.40
C VAL A 69 1.33 -17.29 -18.93
N ASP A 70 0.93 -18.50 -19.28
CA ASP A 70 1.77 -19.68 -19.12
C ASP A 70 2.95 -19.61 -20.12
N SER A 71 4.16 -19.64 -19.61
CA SER A 71 5.41 -19.56 -20.38
C SER A 71 5.52 -20.62 -21.48
N LYS A 72 4.89 -21.79 -21.33
CA LYS A 72 4.97 -22.88 -22.32
C LYS A 72 3.96 -22.71 -23.44
N THR A 73 2.72 -22.42 -23.08
CA THR A 73 1.60 -22.38 -24.03
C THR A 73 1.31 -20.98 -24.56
N GLN A 74 1.85 -19.96 -23.90
CA GLN A 74 1.58 -18.54 -24.15
C GLN A 74 0.07 -18.20 -24.03
N LEU A 75 -0.68 -19.03 -23.29
CA LEU A 75 -2.11 -18.81 -23.05
C LEU A 75 -2.30 -17.97 -21.78
N PRO A 76 -3.27 -17.02 -21.79
CA PRO A 76 -3.63 -16.27 -20.60
C PRO A 76 -4.10 -17.17 -19.45
N VAL A 77 -3.69 -16.81 -18.24
CA VAL A 77 -4.09 -17.50 -17.01
C VAL A 77 -4.87 -16.52 -16.14
N GLU A 78 -6.17 -16.78 -16.02
CA GLU A 78 -7.09 -15.86 -15.35
C GLU A 78 -6.88 -15.82 -13.82
N PHE A 79 -6.84 -16.99 -13.19
CA PHE A 79 -6.63 -17.12 -11.75
C PHE A 79 -5.55 -18.16 -11.48
N TYR A 80 -4.58 -17.79 -10.64
CA TYR A 80 -3.48 -18.66 -10.28
C TYR A 80 -3.10 -18.48 -8.81
N TYR A 81 -2.51 -19.52 -8.24
CA TYR A 81 -2.17 -19.61 -6.83
C TYR A 81 -0.67 -19.67 -6.65
N ASP A 82 -0.16 -18.85 -5.74
CA ASP A 82 1.25 -18.83 -5.33
C ASP A 82 1.44 -19.76 -4.11
N PRO A 83 2.14 -20.89 -4.26
CA PRO A 83 2.36 -21.82 -3.15
C PRO A 83 3.33 -21.29 -2.08
N ILE A 84 4.08 -20.23 -2.36
CA ILE A 84 5.03 -19.63 -1.42
C ILE A 84 4.31 -18.63 -0.51
N THR A 85 3.58 -17.69 -1.11
CA THR A 85 2.86 -16.65 -0.37
C THR A 85 1.48 -17.10 0.10
N MET A 86 1.00 -18.24 -0.41
CA MET A 86 -0.35 -18.77 -0.17
C MET A 86 -1.46 -17.82 -0.65
N ASP A 87 -1.13 -16.94 -1.61
CA ASP A 87 -2.05 -15.96 -2.18
C ASP A 87 -2.64 -16.45 -3.51
N THR A 88 -3.90 -16.10 -3.72
CA THR A 88 -4.55 -16.22 -5.03
C THR A 88 -4.43 -14.90 -5.78
N LEU A 89 -4.02 -14.99 -7.04
CA LEU A 89 -3.72 -13.87 -7.91
C LEU A 89 -4.65 -13.89 -9.13
N TYR A 90 -5.09 -12.70 -9.54
CA TYR A 90 -5.77 -12.49 -10.81
C TYR A 90 -4.74 -12.28 -11.93
N GLN A 91 -5.15 -12.39 -13.19
CA GLN A 91 -4.29 -12.27 -14.38
C GLN A 91 -3.40 -11.02 -14.43
N ASN A 92 -3.74 -9.94 -13.72
CA ASN A 92 -2.90 -8.73 -13.62
C ASN A 92 -1.91 -8.74 -12.43
N GLY A 93 -1.81 -9.83 -11.68
CA GLY A 93 -0.98 -9.95 -10.48
C GLY A 93 -1.62 -9.40 -9.21
N MET A 94 -2.89 -8.99 -9.24
CA MET A 94 -3.60 -8.53 -8.05
C MET A 94 -3.97 -9.70 -7.15
N LYS A 95 -3.72 -9.55 -5.85
CA LYS A 95 -4.17 -10.51 -4.82
C LYS A 95 -5.69 -10.45 -4.68
N VAL A 96 -6.36 -11.58 -4.85
CA VAL A 96 -7.83 -11.72 -4.85
C VAL A 96 -8.34 -12.72 -3.79
N ASN A 97 -7.58 -12.91 -2.72
CA ASN A 97 -7.99 -13.74 -1.58
C ASN A 97 -9.38 -13.32 -1.07
N ASN A 98 -10.25 -14.31 -0.83
CA ASN A 98 -11.62 -14.09 -0.33
C ASN A 98 -12.51 -13.21 -1.23
N MET A 99 -12.09 -12.94 -2.48
CA MET A 99 -12.82 -12.18 -3.50
C MET A 99 -13.24 -13.05 -4.69
N LEU A 100 -13.12 -14.37 -4.57
CA LEU A 100 -13.54 -15.34 -5.58
C LEU A 100 -14.82 -16.06 -5.15
N VAL A 101 -15.67 -16.32 -6.13
CA VAL A 101 -16.83 -17.21 -6.04
C VAL A 101 -16.55 -18.43 -6.91
N SER A 102 -16.62 -19.62 -6.32
CA SER A 102 -16.58 -20.87 -7.09
C SER A 102 -17.91 -21.08 -7.81
N LEU A 103 -17.83 -21.36 -9.10
CA LEU A 103 -18.97 -21.69 -9.96
C LEU A 103 -19.16 -23.21 -10.11
N GLY A 104 -18.28 -24.01 -9.51
CA GLY A 104 -18.19 -25.47 -9.74
C GLY A 104 -17.20 -25.83 -10.86
N ASP A 105 -16.82 -27.09 -10.94
CA ASP A 105 -15.94 -27.66 -11.99
C ASP A 105 -14.62 -26.89 -12.20
N GLY A 106 -14.00 -26.40 -11.13
CA GLY A 106 -12.75 -25.62 -11.20
C GLY A 106 -12.92 -24.21 -11.78
N LYS A 107 -14.15 -23.76 -12.03
CA LYS A 107 -14.42 -22.41 -12.53
C LYS A 107 -14.58 -21.45 -11.37
N TYR A 108 -13.87 -20.34 -11.45
CA TYR A 108 -13.92 -19.25 -10.48
C TYR A 108 -14.32 -17.97 -11.21
N LYS A 109 -14.96 -17.06 -10.47
CA LYS A 109 -15.15 -15.69 -10.91
C LYS A 109 -14.90 -14.74 -9.75
N LEU A 110 -14.65 -13.48 -10.07
CA LEU A 110 -14.62 -12.42 -9.07
C LEU A 110 -16.01 -12.22 -8.45
N ASP A 111 -16.03 -11.92 -7.16
CA ASP A 111 -17.23 -11.49 -6.46
C ASP A 111 -17.51 -10.01 -6.76
N ASP A 112 -18.46 -9.74 -7.66
CA ASP A 112 -18.85 -8.39 -8.10
C ASP A 112 -19.27 -7.45 -6.96
N MET A 113 -19.62 -8.00 -5.79
CA MET A 113 -19.93 -7.21 -4.59
C MET A 113 -18.66 -6.67 -3.91
N LYS A 114 -17.57 -7.44 -3.97
CA LYS A 114 -16.27 -7.12 -3.35
C LYS A 114 -15.30 -6.48 -4.30
N ILE A 115 -15.33 -6.81 -5.58
CA ILE A 115 -14.36 -6.29 -6.55
C ILE A 115 -14.98 -6.04 -7.91
N LYS A 116 -14.60 -4.93 -8.54
CA LYS A 116 -14.94 -4.60 -9.92
C LYS A 116 -13.70 -4.12 -10.64
N ILE A 117 -13.52 -4.59 -11.86
CA ILE A 117 -12.40 -4.26 -12.73
C ILE A 117 -13.00 -3.77 -14.04
N ASP A 118 -12.82 -2.48 -14.34
CA ASP A 118 -13.35 -1.79 -15.52
C ASP A 118 -12.16 -1.17 -16.28
N GLY A 119 -11.48 -1.99 -17.10
CA GLY A 119 -10.21 -1.58 -17.74
C GLY A 119 -9.11 -1.35 -16.69
N ASP A 120 -8.56 -0.12 -16.66
CA ASP A 120 -7.53 0.27 -15.69
C ASP A 120 -8.10 0.67 -14.32
N GLU A 121 -9.43 0.76 -14.19
CA GLU A 121 -10.09 1.09 -12.94
C GLU A 121 -10.38 -0.17 -12.11
N ILE A 122 -9.82 -0.23 -10.90
CA ILE A 122 -10.07 -1.30 -9.95
C ILE A 122 -10.77 -0.73 -8.72
N LYS A 123 -11.94 -1.28 -8.38
CA LYS A 123 -12.66 -0.98 -7.13
C LYS A 123 -12.70 -2.22 -6.25
N ILE A 124 -12.15 -2.13 -5.04
CA ILE A 124 -12.23 -3.18 -4.02
C ILE A 124 -13.05 -2.65 -2.84
N LYS A 125 -13.96 -3.48 -2.34
CA LYS A 125 -14.77 -3.27 -1.14
C LYS A 125 -14.58 -4.45 -0.22
N THR A 126 -14.16 -4.14 0.99
CA THR A 126 -14.21 -5.07 2.12
C THR A 126 -15.23 -4.55 3.14
N ASP A 127 -15.45 -5.30 4.21
CA ASP A 127 -16.39 -4.89 5.26
C ASP A 127 -15.94 -3.60 5.97
N THR A 128 -14.62 -3.36 6.04
CA THR A 128 -14.03 -2.24 6.77
C THR A 128 -13.48 -1.13 5.86
N SER A 129 -13.19 -1.44 4.60
CA SER A 129 -12.49 -0.51 3.71
C SER A 129 -12.99 -0.53 2.26
N LYS A 130 -12.75 0.59 1.57
CA LYS A 130 -12.97 0.72 0.12
C LYS A 130 -11.70 1.26 -0.53
N ILE A 131 -11.21 0.57 -1.54
CA ILE A 131 -10.04 0.96 -2.32
C ILE A 131 -10.48 1.20 -3.76
N LYS A 132 -9.98 2.27 -4.37
CA LYS A 132 -10.11 2.57 -5.79
C LYS A 132 -8.73 2.86 -6.35
N ILE A 133 -8.34 2.14 -7.39
CA ILE A 133 -7.13 2.37 -8.18
C ILE A 133 -7.58 2.78 -9.58
N ASP A 134 -6.99 3.83 -10.12
CA ASP A 134 -7.41 4.46 -11.38
C ASP A 134 -6.20 5.12 -12.01
N ASN A 135 -5.58 4.41 -12.95
CA ASN A 135 -4.26 4.72 -13.53
C ASN A 135 -3.24 5.16 -12.47
N ASP A 136 -3.05 6.47 -12.28
CA ASP A 136 -2.04 7.06 -11.39
C ASP A 136 -2.65 7.62 -10.09
N THR A 137 -3.91 7.27 -9.82
CA THR A 137 -4.63 7.68 -8.62
C THR A 137 -4.99 6.48 -7.76
N TYR A 138 -4.49 6.47 -6.54
CA TYR A 138 -4.95 5.59 -5.48
C TYR A 138 -5.89 6.35 -4.54
N LYS A 139 -7.01 5.72 -4.16
CA LYS A 139 -7.90 6.21 -3.11
C LYS A 139 -8.25 5.07 -2.17
N SER A 140 -8.03 5.25 -0.88
CA SER A 140 -8.55 4.36 0.16
C SER A 140 -9.49 5.12 1.10
N LYS A 141 -10.47 4.39 1.61
CA LYS A 141 -11.32 4.82 2.70
C LYS A 141 -11.41 3.70 3.73
N SER A 142 -11.12 4.01 4.99
CA SER A 142 -11.30 3.12 6.14
C SER A 142 -11.93 3.93 7.27
N GLY A 143 -13.15 3.57 7.70
CA GLY A 143 -13.89 4.39 8.66
C GLY A 143 -14.08 5.85 8.19
N ASP A 144 -13.60 6.80 8.98
CA ASP A 144 -13.60 8.23 8.66
C ASP A 144 -12.34 8.72 7.92
N GLU A 145 -11.30 7.88 7.88
CA GLU A 145 -10.07 8.17 7.17
C GLU A 145 -10.25 7.96 5.66
N LYS A 146 -9.74 8.92 4.88
CA LYS A 146 -9.68 8.89 3.43
C LYS A 146 -8.30 9.32 2.99
N THR A 147 -7.61 8.45 2.28
CA THR A 147 -6.32 8.73 1.68
C THR A 147 -6.47 8.77 0.17
N LYS A 148 -5.91 9.79 -0.47
CA LYS A 148 -5.79 9.90 -1.92
C LYS A 148 -4.32 10.18 -2.24
N VAL A 149 -3.74 9.34 -3.08
CA VAL A 149 -2.39 9.50 -3.62
C VAL A 149 -2.50 9.68 -5.13
N THR A 150 -1.77 10.65 -5.65
CA THR A 150 -1.45 10.83 -7.08
C THR A 150 0.05 11.10 -7.18
N ASP A 151 0.63 10.97 -8.37
CA ASP A 151 2.09 11.10 -8.60
C ASP A 151 2.74 12.29 -7.89
N ASP A 152 2.07 13.45 -7.87
CA ASP A 152 2.58 14.71 -7.34
C ASP A 152 2.04 15.07 -5.94
N LYS A 153 1.12 14.25 -5.39
CA LYS A 153 0.27 14.72 -4.29
C LYS A 153 -0.33 13.62 -3.45
N MET A 154 -0.14 13.78 -2.15
CA MET A 154 -0.83 13.01 -1.13
C MET A 154 -1.88 13.88 -0.42
N LYS A 155 -3.04 13.30 -0.14
CA LYS A 155 -4.07 13.92 0.69
C LYS A 155 -4.64 12.90 1.65
N ILE A 156 -4.53 13.20 2.94
CA ILE A 156 -5.14 12.45 4.04
C ILE A 156 -6.26 13.30 4.63
N LYS A 157 -7.43 12.72 4.84
CA LYS A 157 -8.54 13.36 5.55
C LYS A 157 -9.07 12.39 6.59
N ASP A 158 -9.19 12.84 7.81
CA ASP A 158 -9.69 12.08 8.95
C ASP A 158 -10.70 12.94 9.74
N GLU A 159 -10.89 12.58 11.00
CA GLU A 159 -11.72 13.32 11.95
C GLU A 159 -11.07 14.62 12.42
N THR A 160 -9.74 14.68 12.48
CA THR A 160 -8.98 15.83 12.97
C THR A 160 -8.89 16.95 11.94
N GLY A 161 -8.89 16.60 10.66
CA GLY A 161 -8.77 17.56 9.59
C GLY A 161 -8.36 16.95 8.27
N LYS A 162 -7.53 17.71 7.54
CA LYS A 162 -7.08 17.34 6.22
C LYS A 162 -5.66 17.84 6.02
N VAL A 163 -4.77 16.89 5.76
CA VAL A 163 -3.38 17.12 5.36
C VAL A 163 -3.29 16.96 3.85
N LYS A 164 -2.59 17.88 3.19
CA LYS A 164 -2.19 17.76 1.78
C LYS A 164 -0.68 17.94 1.70
N ILE A 165 0.00 17.03 1.03
CA ILE A 165 1.41 17.10 0.69
C ILE A 165 1.48 17.24 -0.83
N THR A 166 2.24 18.22 -1.30
CA THR A 166 2.50 18.53 -2.71
C THR A 166 3.97 18.94 -2.84
N GLU A 167 4.50 19.06 -4.05
CA GLU A 167 5.85 19.61 -4.28
C GLU A 167 6.04 21.00 -3.64
N ASP A 168 4.99 21.84 -3.64
CA ASP A 168 4.98 23.16 -2.99
C ASP A 168 5.03 23.12 -1.43
N GLY A 169 5.08 21.92 -0.83
CA GLY A 169 5.08 21.70 0.61
C GLY A 169 3.74 21.22 1.21
N THR A 170 3.67 21.25 2.54
CA THR A 170 2.58 20.65 3.32
C THR A 170 1.53 21.68 3.75
N LYS A 171 0.24 21.39 3.51
CA LYS A 171 -0.92 22.22 3.90
C LYS A 171 -1.84 21.45 4.85
N ILE A 172 -2.02 21.99 6.06
CA ILE A 172 -2.89 21.41 7.10
C ILE A 172 -4.17 22.25 7.22
N LYS A 173 -5.33 21.60 7.24
CA LYS A 173 -6.64 22.22 7.49
C LYS A 173 -7.38 21.45 8.58
N PRO A 174 -7.45 21.95 9.82
CA PRO A 174 -8.22 21.30 10.88
C PRO A 174 -9.72 21.27 10.55
N LYS A 175 -10.43 20.29 11.10
CA LYS A 175 -11.89 20.20 11.00
C LYS A 175 -12.50 21.14 12.04
N SER A 176 -13.35 22.08 11.60
CA SER A 176 -14.12 22.97 12.47
C SER A 176 -15.36 22.30 13.03
#